data_AF-A0A3N5G217-F1
#
_entry.id   AF-A0A3N5G217-F1
#
_cell.length_a   1.000
_cell.length_b   1.000
_cell.length_c   1.000
_cell.angle_alpha   90.00
_cell.angle_beta   90.00
_cell.angle_gamma   90.00
#
_symmetry.space_group_name_H-M   'P 1'
#
loop_
_entity.id
_entity.type
_entity.pdbx_description
1 polymer ?
#
loop_
_entity_poly.entity_id
_entity_poly.type
_entity_poly.pdbx_seq_one_letter_code
_entity_poly.pdbx_strand_id
1 'polypeptide(L)'
;MLLAIAGILRPEPTLAMPAFARQYSVSCVVCHDAFPKLNAYGQAFVAANYRMPHWRDTMMDLGDSRLALPKALPLAVRAQAYVQGREGEDIDPLTGPTGNASSFDFQTPYLIKLLSSAPLSEHITFYFYGIFAEKGGNGEALIEDAWFRHDDVFSTGVGAQVGQFQISDLMFPREIRLPFQDYYAYRAAGITYDRGVILDRALGPMDVAVGAVNGSGIEQNFPIDSPGIRRPDRLFDNDSAKSYFGRVGFDVGPLSV
;
A
#
# COMPACT_ATOMS: atom_id res chain seq x y z
N MET A 1 7.05 6.96 -48.63
CA MET A 1 8.10 7.28 -47.63
C MET A 1 7.50 7.03 -46.25
N LEU A 2 7.44 5.76 -45.83
CA LEU A 2 6.98 5.37 -44.49
C LEU A 2 8.18 5.45 -43.55
N LEU A 3 8.17 6.39 -42.60
CA LEU A 3 9.10 6.36 -41.48
C LEU A 3 8.60 5.33 -40.46
N ALA A 4 9.23 4.16 -40.45
CA ALA A 4 9.16 3.25 -39.32
C ALA A 4 10.08 3.77 -38.21
N ILE A 5 9.52 4.48 -37.23
CA ILE A 5 10.22 4.78 -35.97
C ILE A 5 10.07 3.53 -35.09
N ALA A 6 10.91 2.53 -35.35
CA ALA A 6 11.15 1.41 -34.44
C ALA A 6 12.25 1.82 -33.44
N GLY A 7 11.97 2.85 -32.66
CA GLY A 7 12.77 3.20 -31.49
C GLY A 7 12.32 2.34 -30.32
N ILE A 8 12.80 1.10 -30.25
CA ILE A 8 12.64 0.23 -29.10
C ILE A 8 13.46 0.86 -27.96
N LEU A 9 12.87 1.78 -27.21
CA LEU A 9 13.20 1.86 -25.79
C LEU A 9 12.96 0.45 -25.26
N ARG A 10 13.99 -0.21 -24.74
CA ARG A 10 13.80 -1.33 -23.83
C ARG A 10 13.62 -0.72 -22.44
N PRO A 11 12.42 -0.34 -21.99
CA PRO A 11 12.22 -0.17 -20.57
C PRO A 11 12.47 -1.55 -19.96
N GLU A 12 13.48 -1.66 -19.09
CA GLU A 12 13.49 -2.80 -18.19
C GLU A 12 12.16 -2.78 -17.41
N PRO A 13 11.51 -3.94 -17.19
CA PRO A 13 10.24 -3.98 -16.50
C PRO A 13 10.43 -3.53 -15.04
N THR A 14 10.20 -2.25 -14.76
CA THR A 14 10.11 -1.70 -13.41
C THR A 14 8.63 -1.64 -13.01
N LEU A 15 8.06 -2.81 -12.73
CA LEU A 15 6.67 -2.93 -12.25
C LEU A 15 6.57 -2.93 -10.71
N ALA A 16 7.70 -3.01 -9.99
CA ALA A 16 7.78 -2.98 -8.52
C ALA A 16 8.00 -1.56 -7.98
N MET A 17 7.98 -1.36 -6.66
CA MET A 17 8.42 -0.10 -6.03
C MET A 17 9.95 0.02 -6.15
N PRO A 18 10.52 0.78 -7.12
CA PRO A 18 11.97 0.77 -7.37
C PRO A 18 12.76 1.49 -6.28
N ALA A 19 12.11 2.10 -5.28
CA ALA A 19 12.76 2.87 -4.23
C ALA A 19 13.82 2.03 -3.50
N PHE A 20 13.48 0.80 -3.08
CA PHE A 20 14.43 -0.10 -2.42
C PHE A 20 15.51 -0.61 -3.38
N ALA A 21 15.13 -1.05 -4.59
CA ALA A 21 16.08 -1.50 -5.60
C ALA A 21 17.15 -0.42 -5.89
N ARG A 22 16.74 0.84 -6.03
CA ARG A 22 17.64 1.99 -6.16
C ARG A 22 18.48 2.25 -4.92
N GLN A 23 17.85 2.25 -3.74
CA GLN A 23 18.54 2.52 -2.47
C GLN A 23 19.68 1.53 -2.23
N TYR A 24 19.44 0.24 -2.47
CA TYR A 24 20.42 -0.83 -2.27
C TYR A 24 21.24 -1.16 -3.53
N SER A 25 20.98 -0.50 -4.65
CA SER A 25 21.64 -0.76 -5.94
C SER A 25 21.55 -2.23 -6.39
N VAL A 26 20.36 -2.83 -6.25
CA VAL A 26 20.06 -4.21 -6.64
C VAL A 26 18.96 -4.26 -7.70
N SER A 27 18.88 -5.35 -8.46
CA SER A 27 17.79 -5.56 -9.43
C SER A 27 16.51 -6.02 -8.75
N CYS A 28 15.35 -5.79 -9.39
CA CYS A 28 14.05 -6.20 -8.84
C CYS A 28 13.94 -7.72 -8.61
N VAL A 29 14.65 -8.53 -9.42
CA VAL A 29 14.65 -10.01 -9.30
C VAL A 29 15.35 -10.52 -8.05
N VAL A 30 16.08 -9.66 -7.33
CA VAL A 30 16.62 -9.99 -6.00
C VAL A 30 15.48 -10.26 -5.02
N CYS A 31 14.38 -9.50 -5.09
CA CYS A 31 13.24 -9.66 -4.18
C CYS A 31 12.04 -10.38 -4.81
N HIS A 32 11.94 -10.44 -6.13
CA HIS A 32 10.75 -10.93 -6.83
C HIS A 32 11.04 -12.11 -7.75
N ASP A 33 10.23 -13.17 -7.64
CA ASP A 33 10.16 -14.24 -8.65
C ASP A 33 9.44 -13.73 -9.91
N ALA A 34 8.33 -13.02 -9.70
CA ALA A 34 7.59 -12.30 -10.71
C ALA A 34 6.79 -11.22 -9.98
N PHE A 35 6.92 -9.95 -10.37
CA PHE A 35 6.10 -8.91 -9.74
C PHE A 35 4.61 -9.27 -9.85
N PRO A 36 3.83 -9.22 -8.76
CA PRO A 36 4.18 -8.72 -7.41
C PRO A 36 4.66 -9.79 -6.41
N LYS A 37 4.68 -11.07 -6.78
CA LYS A 37 5.12 -12.19 -5.94
C LYS A 37 6.57 -12.03 -5.47
N LEU A 38 6.77 -12.07 -4.16
CA LEU A 38 8.09 -12.09 -3.54
C LEU A 38 8.70 -13.49 -3.62
N ASN A 39 10.02 -13.55 -3.80
CA ASN A 39 10.82 -14.75 -3.59
C ASN A 39 11.23 -14.86 -2.10
N ALA A 40 11.98 -15.90 -1.73
CA ALA A 40 12.41 -16.10 -0.34
C ALA A 40 13.21 -14.91 0.23
N TYR A 41 14.06 -14.27 -0.59
CA TYR A 41 14.82 -13.10 -0.16
C TYR A 41 13.90 -11.89 0.05
N GLY A 42 12.93 -11.66 -0.85
CA GLY A 42 11.93 -10.60 -0.71
C GLY A 42 11.09 -10.74 0.55
N GLN A 43 10.69 -11.97 0.90
CA GLN A 43 9.99 -12.25 2.15
C GLN A 43 10.87 -11.94 3.37
N ALA A 44 12.13 -12.37 3.35
CA ALA A 44 13.09 -12.03 4.40
C ALA A 44 13.33 -10.52 4.52
N PHE A 45 13.33 -9.79 3.41
CA PHE A 45 13.47 -8.34 3.38
C PHE A 45 12.28 -7.62 4.01
N VAL A 46 11.04 -8.05 3.72
CA VAL A 46 9.84 -7.53 4.38
C VAL A 46 9.85 -7.87 5.88
N ALA A 47 10.21 -9.10 6.24
CA ALA A 47 10.32 -9.54 7.63
C ALA A 47 11.40 -8.76 8.41
N ALA A 48 12.49 -8.37 7.74
CA ALA A 48 13.54 -7.49 8.28
C ALA A 48 13.14 -6.01 8.29
N ASN A 49 11.85 -5.70 8.17
CA ASN A 49 11.28 -4.36 8.12
C ASN A 49 11.93 -3.47 7.03
N TYR A 50 12.14 -4.06 5.85
CA TYR A 50 12.71 -3.41 4.67
C TYR A 50 14.18 -2.98 4.81
N ARG A 51 14.97 -3.75 5.58
CA ARG A 51 16.41 -3.56 5.75
C ARG A 51 17.20 -4.71 5.14
N MET A 52 18.22 -4.37 4.36
CA MET A 52 19.28 -5.31 3.96
C MET A 52 20.47 -5.23 4.93
N PRO A 53 21.40 -6.20 4.92
CA PRO A 53 22.68 -6.03 5.59
C PRO A 53 23.35 -4.71 5.20
N HIS A 54 23.98 -4.04 6.15
CA HIS A 54 24.62 -2.73 5.96
C HIS A 54 23.68 -1.61 5.47
N TRP A 55 22.37 -1.69 5.74
CA TRP A 55 21.40 -0.69 5.29
C TRP A 55 21.76 0.76 5.66
N ARG A 56 22.48 0.97 6.78
CA ARG A 56 22.95 2.29 7.20
C ARG A 56 23.89 2.95 6.19
N ASP A 57 24.59 2.18 5.35
CA ASP A 57 25.45 2.74 4.30
C ASP A 57 24.64 3.47 3.22
N THR A 58 23.32 3.19 3.14
CA THR A 58 22.37 3.86 2.23
C THR A 58 21.70 5.09 2.86
N MET A 59 22.06 5.43 4.11
CA MET A 59 21.47 6.50 4.91
C MET A 59 22.45 7.67 5.09
N MET A 60 21.92 8.87 5.33
CA MET A 60 22.72 10.04 5.68
C MET A 60 23.42 9.83 7.02
N ASP A 61 24.66 10.31 7.14
CA ASP A 61 25.33 10.42 8.43
C ASP A 61 24.85 11.69 9.13
N LEU A 62 23.96 11.52 10.11
CA LEU A 62 23.36 12.60 10.87
C LEU A 62 24.06 12.86 12.21
N GLY A 63 25.05 12.03 12.57
CA GLY A 63 25.61 12.01 13.94
C GLY A 63 24.62 11.53 15.02
N ASP A 64 23.43 11.07 14.64
CA ASP A 64 22.42 10.45 15.50
C ASP A 64 22.18 9.01 15.06
N SER A 65 22.34 8.05 15.97
CA SER A 65 22.12 6.64 15.67
C SER A 65 20.64 6.23 15.70
N ARG A 66 19.76 7.05 16.30
CA ARG A 66 18.33 6.75 16.47
C ARG A 66 17.49 7.04 15.24
N LEU A 67 17.90 8.00 14.42
CA LEU A 67 17.23 8.38 13.19
C LEU A 67 18.13 8.10 11.99
N ALA A 68 17.58 7.40 11.01
CA ALA A 68 18.18 7.18 9.71
C ALA A 68 17.31 7.83 8.65
N LEU A 69 17.91 8.70 7.84
CA LEU A 69 17.25 9.31 6.69
C LEU A 69 17.94 8.82 5.41
N PRO A 70 17.21 8.33 4.41
CA PRO A 70 17.81 7.88 3.15
C PRO A 70 18.60 9.00 2.46
N LYS A 71 19.75 8.67 1.86
CA LYS A 71 20.57 9.63 1.08
C LYS A 71 19.82 10.23 -0.12
N ALA A 72 18.80 9.53 -0.62
CA ALA A 72 17.95 9.98 -1.70
C ALA A 72 16.48 9.81 -1.31
N LEU A 73 15.62 10.70 -1.76
CA LEU A 73 14.20 10.64 -1.45
C LEU A 73 13.60 9.30 -1.93
N PRO A 74 13.00 8.50 -1.04
CA PRO A 74 12.55 7.15 -1.37
C PRO A 74 11.19 7.18 -2.05
N LEU A 75 11.10 7.83 -3.21
CA LEU A 75 9.88 7.90 -4.01
C LEU A 75 9.84 6.85 -5.12
N ALA A 76 8.63 6.42 -5.42
CA ALA A 76 8.28 5.59 -6.57
C ALA A 76 6.98 6.10 -7.20
N VAL A 77 6.86 6.04 -8.51
CA VAL A 77 5.61 6.34 -9.23
C VAL A 77 5.12 5.04 -9.87
N ARG A 78 3.84 4.72 -9.66
CA ARG A 78 3.15 3.63 -10.36
C ARG A 78 2.10 4.24 -11.28
N ALA A 79 2.20 3.97 -12.58
CA ALA A 79 1.20 4.33 -13.56
C ALA A 79 0.63 3.07 -14.22
N GLN A 80 -0.67 3.05 -14.47
CA GLN A 80 -1.34 1.97 -15.20
C GLN A 80 -2.21 2.51 -16.31
N ALA A 81 -2.34 1.70 -17.36
CA ALA A 81 -3.12 1.94 -18.55
C ALA A 81 -3.82 0.64 -18.92
N TYR A 82 -5.07 0.72 -19.36
CA TYR A 82 -5.81 -0.44 -19.84
C TYR A 82 -6.48 -0.16 -21.18
N VAL A 83 -6.64 -1.24 -21.95
CA VAL A 83 -7.60 -1.33 -23.04
C VAL A 83 -8.63 -2.34 -22.59
N GLN A 84 -9.90 -1.95 -22.57
CA GLN A 84 -10.97 -2.78 -22.02
C GLN A 84 -12.00 -3.07 -23.11
N GLY A 85 -12.30 -4.35 -23.31
CA GLY A 85 -13.54 -4.80 -23.96
C GLY A 85 -14.49 -5.32 -22.88
N ARG A 86 -15.73 -4.82 -22.86
CA ARG A 86 -16.75 -5.22 -21.87
C ARG A 86 -18.15 -5.05 -22.45
N GLU A 87 -19.16 -5.63 -21.84
CA GLU A 87 -20.56 -5.21 -22.02
C GLU A 87 -20.91 -4.29 -20.85
N GLY A 88 -20.49 -3.02 -20.96
CA GLY A 88 -20.66 -2.02 -19.91
C GLY A 88 -21.83 -1.10 -20.23
N GLU A 89 -22.89 -1.19 -19.44
CA GLU A 89 -24.01 -0.25 -19.47
C GLU A 89 -23.91 0.71 -18.29
N ASP A 90 -24.25 1.96 -18.54
CA ASP A 90 -24.37 3.00 -17.53
C ASP A 90 -25.75 2.92 -16.88
N ILE A 91 -25.77 2.99 -15.55
CA ILE A 91 -26.97 2.88 -14.74
C ILE A 91 -26.98 4.05 -13.77
N ASP A 92 -28.05 4.83 -13.81
CA ASP A 92 -28.39 5.77 -12.76
C ASP A 92 -29.06 5.00 -11.62
N PRO A 93 -28.52 5.01 -10.40
CA PRO A 93 -29.10 4.27 -9.26
C PRO A 93 -30.54 4.65 -8.93
N LEU A 94 -31.00 5.84 -9.30
CA LEU A 94 -32.35 6.35 -9.01
C LEU A 94 -33.33 6.11 -10.16
N THR A 95 -32.86 6.18 -11.42
CA THR A 95 -33.74 6.16 -12.60
C THR A 95 -33.58 4.92 -13.47
N GLY A 96 -32.57 4.09 -13.22
CA GLY A 96 -32.32 2.83 -13.94
C GLY A 96 -31.34 2.99 -15.11
N PRO A 97 -31.38 2.08 -16.11
CA PRO A 97 -30.49 2.12 -17.25
C PRO A 97 -30.60 3.45 -18.02
N THR A 98 -29.46 4.09 -18.29
CA THR A 98 -29.45 5.40 -18.97
C THR A 98 -29.48 5.27 -20.50
N GLY A 99 -29.28 4.05 -21.02
CA GLY A 99 -29.09 3.77 -22.44
C GLY A 99 -27.69 4.09 -22.96
N ASN A 100 -26.82 4.69 -22.14
CA ASN A 100 -25.40 4.84 -22.47
C ASN A 100 -24.69 3.50 -22.27
N ALA A 101 -23.95 3.06 -23.27
CA ALA A 101 -23.14 1.87 -23.19
C ALA A 101 -21.85 2.05 -24.00
N SER A 102 -20.77 1.42 -23.55
CA SER A 102 -19.54 1.33 -24.33
C SER A 102 -18.96 -0.06 -24.23
N SER A 103 -18.75 -0.67 -25.41
CA SER A 103 -18.22 -2.03 -25.49
C SER A 103 -16.69 -2.09 -25.53
N PHE A 104 -16.05 -0.94 -25.75
CA PHE A 104 -14.60 -0.83 -25.90
C PHE A 104 -14.11 0.54 -25.43
N ASP A 105 -13.06 0.57 -24.61
CA ASP A 105 -12.56 1.79 -23.98
C ASP A 105 -11.04 1.78 -23.81
N PHE A 106 -10.42 2.94 -24.03
CA PHE A 106 -9.02 3.22 -23.71
C PHE A 106 -8.95 3.93 -22.36
N GLN A 107 -8.63 3.19 -21.31
CA GLN A 107 -8.54 3.71 -19.95
C GLN A 107 -7.10 4.07 -19.63
N THR A 108 -6.64 5.21 -20.15
CA THR A 108 -5.24 5.64 -20.06
C THR A 108 -5.13 7.14 -19.75
N PRO A 109 -4.50 7.55 -18.61
CA PRO A 109 -4.08 6.70 -17.50
C PRO A 109 -5.30 6.19 -16.72
N TYR A 110 -5.26 4.93 -16.29
CA TYR A 110 -6.26 4.39 -15.37
C TYR A 110 -5.89 4.65 -13.92
N LEU A 111 -4.59 4.62 -13.59
CA LEU A 111 -4.06 4.78 -12.25
C LEU A 111 -2.78 5.60 -12.28
N ILE A 112 -2.64 6.57 -11.39
CA ILE A 112 -1.37 7.21 -11.05
C ILE A 112 -1.23 7.25 -9.53
N LYS A 113 -0.17 6.63 -8.99
CA LYS A 113 0.19 6.64 -7.57
C LYS A 113 1.62 7.14 -7.35
N LEU A 114 1.83 7.88 -6.27
CA LEU A 114 3.13 8.12 -5.66
C LEU A 114 3.25 7.26 -4.42
N LEU A 115 4.34 6.52 -4.29
CA LEU A 115 4.62 5.64 -3.15
C LEU A 115 5.93 6.05 -2.50
N SER A 116 6.02 5.83 -1.19
CA SER A 116 7.27 6.05 -0.46
C SER A 116 7.39 5.13 0.74
N SER A 117 8.61 4.66 0.99
CA SER A 117 8.93 3.84 2.16
C SER A 117 10.42 3.80 2.39
N ALA A 118 10.84 3.84 3.65
CA ALA A 118 12.21 3.57 4.07
C ALA A 118 12.30 3.23 5.55
N PRO A 119 13.33 2.46 5.97
CA PRO A 119 13.68 2.33 7.37
C PRO A 119 14.12 3.69 7.94
N LEU A 120 13.63 4.01 9.13
CA LEU A 120 13.94 5.21 9.89
C LEU A 120 14.80 4.93 11.12
N SER A 121 14.86 3.67 11.58
CA SER A 121 15.74 3.22 12.65
C SER A 121 15.99 1.72 12.55
N GLU A 122 16.70 1.13 13.51
CA GLU A 122 16.86 -0.34 13.59
C GLU A 122 15.54 -1.09 13.75
N HIS A 123 14.47 -0.40 14.14
CA HIS A 123 13.19 -1.05 14.38
C HIS A 123 12.01 -0.39 13.68
N ILE A 124 12.14 0.87 13.24
CA ILE A 124 11.02 1.64 12.66
C ILE A 124 11.18 1.78 11.15
N THR A 125 10.11 1.54 10.42
CA THR A 125 9.96 1.82 8.98
C THR A 125 8.64 2.55 8.75
N PHE A 126 8.58 3.41 7.73
CA PHE A 126 7.33 4.01 7.29
C PHE A 126 6.96 3.53 5.90
N TYR A 127 5.68 3.63 5.57
CA TYR A 127 5.15 3.45 4.24
C TYR A 127 3.98 4.43 4.03
N PHE A 128 3.88 5.00 2.84
CA PHE A 128 2.65 5.64 2.39
C PHE A 128 2.51 5.56 0.87
N TYR A 129 1.28 5.72 0.39
CA TYR A 129 1.04 6.13 -0.98
C TYR A 129 -0.08 7.16 -1.10
N GLY A 130 0.03 7.97 -2.14
CA GLY A 130 -1.03 8.86 -2.61
C GLY A 130 -1.49 8.49 -4.02
N ILE A 131 -2.79 8.46 -4.25
CA ILE A 131 -3.40 8.29 -5.57
C ILE A 131 -3.79 9.66 -6.12
N PHE A 132 -3.42 9.94 -7.36
CA PHE A 132 -3.66 11.22 -8.04
C PHE A 132 -4.59 11.10 -9.24
N ALA A 133 -4.74 9.87 -9.75
CA ALA A 133 -5.71 9.53 -10.76
C ALA A 133 -6.17 8.09 -10.56
N GLU A 134 -7.48 7.86 -10.63
CA GLU A 134 -8.08 6.53 -10.68
C GLU A 134 -9.36 6.54 -11.51
N LYS A 135 -9.53 5.57 -12.43
CA LYS A 135 -10.80 5.36 -13.18
C LYS A 135 -11.33 6.62 -13.87
N GLY A 136 -10.44 7.48 -14.37
CA GLY A 136 -10.78 8.73 -15.06
C GLY A 136 -10.98 9.93 -14.13
N GLY A 137 -11.02 9.75 -12.81
CA GLY A 137 -10.95 10.86 -11.85
C GLY A 137 -9.53 11.41 -11.78
N ASN A 138 -9.37 12.73 -11.96
CA ASN A 138 -8.06 13.42 -12.02
C ASN A 138 -8.00 14.70 -11.17
N GLY A 139 -9.00 14.95 -10.32
CA GLY A 139 -9.16 16.21 -9.58
C GLY A 139 -8.73 16.16 -8.11
N GLU A 140 -8.39 14.97 -7.60
CA GLU A 140 -8.21 14.72 -6.17
C GLU A 140 -6.92 13.94 -5.90
N ALA A 141 -6.28 14.24 -4.78
CA ALA A 141 -5.18 13.46 -4.24
C ALA A 141 -5.65 12.80 -2.94
N LEU A 142 -5.68 11.47 -2.90
CA LEU A 142 -6.12 10.71 -1.73
C LEU A 142 -4.96 9.90 -1.16
N ILE A 143 -4.76 9.99 0.15
CA ILE A 143 -3.87 9.09 0.87
C ILE A 143 -4.75 7.96 1.41
N GLU A 144 -4.57 6.76 0.89
CA GLU A 144 -5.35 5.57 1.30
C GLU A 144 -4.58 4.69 2.29
N ASP A 145 -3.25 4.62 2.16
CA ASP A 145 -2.38 3.85 3.05
C ASP A 145 -1.21 4.73 3.52
N ALA A 146 -1.01 4.80 4.83
CA ALA A 146 0.02 5.60 5.49
C ALA A 146 0.25 5.14 6.93
N TRP A 147 1.36 4.47 7.18
CA TRP A 147 1.65 3.89 8.49
C TRP A 147 3.15 3.86 8.82
N PHE A 148 3.40 3.67 10.10
CA PHE A 148 4.70 3.29 10.65
C PHE A 148 4.63 1.86 11.18
N ARG A 149 5.74 1.14 11.08
CA ARG A 149 5.89 -0.22 11.60
C ARG A 149 7.12 -0.32 12.49
N HIS A 150 6.93 -0.81 13.70
CA HIS A 150 7.97 -1.31 14.60
C HIS A 150 8.01 -2.84 14.48
N ASP A 151 9.17 -3.45 14.28
CA ASP A 151 9.27 -4.91 14.06
C ASP A 151 9.39 -5.73 15.35
N ASP A 152 9.95 -5.17 16.42
CA ASP A 152 10.16 -5.90 17.67
C ASP A 152 9.82 -5.07 18.92
N VAL A 153 8.53 -4.84 19.15
CA VAL A 153 8.06 -3.99 20.25
C VAL A 153 8.48 -4.60 21.59
N PHE A 154 9.25 -3.82 22.36
CA PHE A 154 9.81 -4.20 23.66
C PHE A 154 10.62 -5.50 23.65
N SER A 155 11.26 -5.84 22.53
CA SER A 155 12.06 -7.07 22.39
C SER A 155 11.27 -8.36 22.64
N THR A 156 9.99 -8.36 22.29
CA THR A 156 9.07 -9.48 22.50
C THR A 156 8.98 -10.43 21.29
N GLY A 157 9.47 -9.99 20.13
CA GLY A 157 9.24 -10.59 18.81
C GLY A 157 7.88 -10.23 18.21
N VAL A 158 7.15 -9.26 18.78
CA VAL A 158 5.86 -8.78 18.27
C VAL A 158 6.08 -7.51 17.45
N GLY A 159 5.62 -7.53 16.19
CA GLY A 159 5.55 -6.35 15.35
C GLY A 159 4.32 -5.50 15.68
N ALA A 160 4.43 -4.18 15.48
CA ALA A 160 3.30 -3.26 15.55
C ALA A 160 3.29 -2.33 14.34
N GLN A 161 2.18 -2.27 13.63
CA GLN A 161 1.91 -1.28 12.59
C GLN A 161 0.83 -0.31 13.08
N VAL A 162 1.08 0.99 12.98
CA VAL A 162 0.15 2.04 13.41
C VAL A 162 -0.03 3.04 12.27
N GLY A 163 -1.28 3.36 11.96
CA GLY A 163 -1.61 4.35 10.95
C GLY A 163 -2.90 4.04 10.23
N GLN A 164 -2.94 4.39 8.95
CA GLN A 164 -4.03 4.12 8.04
C GLN A 164 -3.63 2.99 7.11
N PHE A 165 -4.47 1.96 6.94
CA PHE A 165 -4.17 0.76 6.15
C PHE A 165 -5.44 0.01 5.75
N GLN A 166 -5.33 -0.98 4.86
CA GLN A 166 -6.47 -1.79 4.47
C GLN A 166 -6.71 -2.92 5.51
N ILE A 167 -7.92 -3.02 6.05
CA ILE A 167 -8.32 -4.10 6.96
C ILE A 167 -8.21 -5.47 6.25
N SER A 168 -8.42 -5.53 4.94
CA SER A 168 -8.30 -6.76 4.15
C SER A 168 -6.92 -6.98 3.49
N ASP A 169 -5.86 -6.29 3.93
CA ASP A 169 -4.52 -6.34 3.31
C ASP A 169 -3.83 -7.70 3.30
N LEU A 170 -4.33 -8.74 3.98
CA LEU A 170 -3.72 -10.06 3.88
C LEU A 170 -3.87 -10.71 2.52
N MET A 171 -5.00 -10.44 1.86
CA MET A 171 -5.30 -11.19 0.66
C MET A 171 -4.61 -10.56 -0.53
N PHE A 172 -4.81 -9.26 -0.73
CA PHE A 172 -4.20 -8.51 -1.83
C PHE A 172 -4.29 -7.00 -1.53
N PRO A 173 -3.27 -6.39 -0.89
CA PRO A 173 -3.04 -4.95 -1.00
C PRO A 173 -3.13 -4.58 -2.48
N ARG A 174 -3.85 -3.50 -2.82
CA ARG A 174 -4.06 -3.09 -4.23
C ARG A 174 -2.72 -2.88 -4.96
N GLU A 175 -1.66 -2.65 -4.20
CA GLU A 175 -0.27 -2.47 -4.57
C GLU A 175 0.34 -3.76 -5.13
N ILE A 176 -0.06 -4.92 -4.60
CA ILE A 176 0.53 -6.23 -4.89
C ILE A 176 -0.44 -7.20 -5.57
N ARG A 177 -1.47 -6.68 -6.22
CA ARG A 177 -2.41 -7.50 -7.01
C ARG A 177 -2.16 -7.42 -8.51
N LEU A 178 -2.43 -8.53 -9.19
CA LEU A 178 -2.54 -8.60 -10.66
C LEU A 178 -3.96 -8.38 -11.20
N PRO A 179 -5.05 -8.80 -10.51
CA PRO A 179 -6.40 -8.58 -11.00
C PRO A 179 -6.75 -7.08 -11.18
N PHE A 180 -7.50 -6.79 -12.25
CA PHE A 180 -8.03 -5.45 -12.52
C PHE A 180 -9.05 -5.01 -11.47
N GLN A 181 -9.94 -5.92 -11.06
CA GLN A 181 -11.03 -5.62 -10.12
C GLN A 181 -10.65 -5.91 -8.67
N ASP A 182 -11.27 -5.17 -7.75
CA ASP A 182 -11.29 -5.54 -6.34
C ASP A 182 -12.11 -6.82 -6.13
N TYR A 183 -11.75 -7.57 -5.10
CA TYR A 183 -12.60 -8.64 -4.59
C TYR A 183 -13.87 -8.03 -3.96
N TYR A 184 -15.00 -8.23 -4.64
CA TYR A 184 -16.27 -7.60 -4.29
C TYR A 184 -16.69 -7.86 -2.84
N ALA A 185 -16.49 -9.08 -2.32
CA ALA A 185 -16.90 -9.45 -0.96
C ALA A 185 -16.33 -8.51 0.12
N TYR A 186 -15.03 -8.15 0.04
CA TYR A 186 -14.40 -7.24 1.01
C TYR A 186 -14.89 -5.80 0.86
N ARG A 187 -15.09 -5.36 -0.38
CA ARG A 187 -15.62 -4.03 -0.66
C ARG A 187 -17.07 -3.90 -0.17
N ALA A 188 -17.89 -4.91 -0.41
CA ALA A 188 -19.27 -4.97 0.05
C ALA A 188 -19.39 -5.06 1.57
N ALA A 189 -18.42 -5.70 2.23
CA ALA A 189 -18.33 -5.76 3.69
C ALA A 189 -17.76 -4.48 4.34
N GLY A 190 -17.31 -3.49 3.56
CA GLY A 190 -16.82 -2.21 4.09
C GLY A 190 -15.46 -2.30 4.80
N ILE A 191 -14.69 -3.36 4.59
CA ILE A 191 -13.39 -3.59 5.25
C ILE A 191 -12.21 -3.22 4.35
N THR A 192 -12.32 -2.07 3.68
CA THR A 192 -11.25 -1.46 2.89
C THR A 192 -10.29 -0.72 3.83
N TYR A 193 -10.20 0.60 3.76
CA TYR A 193 -9.22 1.37 4.54
C TYR A 193 -9.80 1.88 5.85
N ASP A 194 -8.98 1.83 6.90
CA ASP A 194 -9.31 2.37 8.20
C ASP A 194 -8.03 2.82 8.92
N ARG A 195 -8.20 3.41 10.11
CA ARG A 195 -7.12 3.87 10.98
C ARG A 195 -7.06 3.04 12.25
N GLY A 196 -5.86 2.62 12.63
CA GLY A 196 -5.69 1.88 13.86
C GLY A 196 -4.31 1.29 14.05
N VAL A 197 -4.29 0.13 14.68
CA VAL A 197 -3.09 -0.63 15.01
C VAL A 197 -3.27 -2.11 14.64
N ILE A 198 -2.20 -2.72 14.14
CA ILE A 198 -2.05 -4.17 13.98
C ILE A 198 -0.88 -4.61 14.85
N LEU A 199 -1.07 -5.70 15.58
CA LEU A 199 0.00 -6.43 16.25
C LEU A 199 0.13 -7.80 15.58
N ASP A 200 1.34 -8.21 15.25
CA ASP A 200 1.59 -9.46 14.54
C ASP A 200 2.84 -10.18 15.03
N ARG A 201 2.87 -11.50 14.82
CA ARG A 201 4.00 -12.35 15.18
C ARG A 201 4.03 -13.63 14.37
N ALA A 202 5.23 -13.98 13.90
CA ALA A 202 5.54 -15.28 13.33
C ALA A 202 5.85 -16.30 14.43
N LEU A 203 5.27 -17.50 14.30
CA LEU A 203 5.33 -18.62 15.25
C LEU A 203 5.76 -19.90 14.50
N GLY A 204 6.86 -19.82 13.77
CA GLY A 204 7.34 -20.91 12.92
C GLY A 204 6.55 -20.97 11.61
N PRO A 205 5.81 -22.06 11.31
CA PRO A 205 5.00 -22.16 10.09
C PRO A 205 3.65 -21.44 10.19
N MET A 206 3.38 -20.74 11.29
CA MET A 206 2.12 -20.03 11.53
C MET A 206 2.41 -18.56 11.78
N ASP A 207 1.61 -17.69 11.17
CA ASP A 207 1.61 -16.25 11.44
C ASP A 207 0.27 -15.86 12.07
N VAL A 208 0.33 -15.02 13.09
CA VAL A 208 -0.88 -14.48 13.75
C VAL A 208 -0.83 -12.97 13.78
N ALA A 209 -1.97 -12.33 13.53
CA ALA A 209 -2.13 -10.90 13.71
C ALA A 209 -3.51 -10.56 14.30
N VAL A 210 -3.54 -9.51 15.11
CA VAL A 210 -4.76 -8.91 15.65
C VAL A 210 -4.74 -7.41 15.38
N GLY A 211 -5.89 -6.85 15.04
CA GLY A 211 -6.01 -5.44 14.74
C GLY A 211 -7.18 -4.79 15.48
N ALA A 212 -7.01 -3.51 15.80
CA ALA A 212 -8.05 -2.64 16.32
C ALA A 212 -8.06 -1.35 15.49
N VAL A 213 -9.22 -0.96 14.99
CA VAL A 213 -9.42 0.22 14.15
C VAL A 213 -10.61 1.04 14.60
N ASN A 214 -10.65 2.29 14.16
CA ASN A 214 -11.75 3.21 14.46
C ASN A 214 -13.11 2.66 14.00
N GLY A 215 -13.17 2.02 12.83
CA GLY A 215 -14.42 1.53 12.23
C GLY A 215 -15.15 2.60 11.40
N SER A 216 -14.62 3.82 11.36
CA SER A 216 -15.17 4.97 10.63
C SER A 216 -14.55 5.16 9.25
N GLY A 217 -13.53 4.37 8.90
CA GLY A 217 -12.77 4.51 7.66
C GLY A 217 -11.89 5.75 7.64
N ILE A 218 -11.50 6.18 6.42
CA ILE A 218 -10.44 7.19 6.23
C ILE A 218 -10.96 8.60 5.88
N GLU A 219 -12.22 8.74 5.52
CA GLU A 219 -12.76 10.03 5.08
C GLU A 219 -13.33 10.85 6.26
N GLN A 220 -13.69 10.17 7.34
CA GLN A 220 -14.39 10.77 8.47
C GLN A 220 -13.49 11.72 9.27
N ASN A 221 -14.01 12.91 9.54
CA ASN A 221 -13.41 13.87 10.45
C ASN A 221 -14.50 14.78 11.06
N PHE A 222 -14.54 14.85 12.39
CA PHE A 222 -15.63 15.47 13.14
C PHE A 222 -15.11 16.68 13.93
N PRO A 223 -15.79 17.84 13.86
CA PRO A 223 -15.38 19.00 14.63
C PRO A 223 -15.47 18.73 16.14
N ILE A 224 -14.51 19.25 16.90
CA ILE A 224 -14.55 19.28 18.36
C ILE A 224 -14.80 20.71 18.79
N ASP A 225 -15.66 20.90 19.79
CA ASP A 225 -15.81 22.16 20.51
C ASP A 225 -14.58 22.39 21.42
N SER A 226 -13.41 22.55 20.80
CA SER A 226 -12.14 22.89 21.46
C SER A 226 -11.93 24.40 21.37
N PRO A 227 -11.60 25.11 22.46
CA PRO A 227 -11.46 26.57 22.50
C PRO A 227 -10.20 27.08 21.77
N GLY A 228 -9.56 26.26 20.94
CA GLY A 228 -8.37 26.59 20.18
C GLY A 228 -8.57 27.84 19.33
N ILE A 229 -7.88 28.92 19.70
CA ILE A 229 -7.91 30.18 18.97
C ILE A 229 -7.31 29.92 17.57
N ARG A 230 -8.19 29.77 16.56
CA ARG A 230 -7.92 29.67 15.10
C ARG A 230 -7.61 28.30 14.51
N ARG A 231 -7.74 27.19 15.26
CA ARG A 231 -7.78 25.84 14.71
C ARG A 231 -8.74 24.96 15.52
N PRO A 232 -9.99 24.78 15.07
CA PRO A 232 -10.87 23.75 15.64
C PRO A 232 -10.21 22.39 15.47
N ASP A 233 -10.02 21.67 16.57
CA ASP A 233 -9.55 20.28 16.52
C ASP A 233 -10.60 19.40 15.85
N ARG A 234 -10.16 18.29 15.25
CA ARG A 234 -11.06 17.27 14.70
C ARG A 234 -10.73 15.90 15.24
N LEU A 235 -11.77 15.12 15.53
CA LEU A 235 -11.65 13.68 15.72
C LEU A 235 -11.67 12.99 14.35
N PHE A 236 -10.96 11.88 14.22
CA PHE A 236 -11.08 11.00 13.04
C PHE A 236 -12.09 9.86 13.24
N ASP A 237 -12.77 9.89 14.38
CA ASP A 237 -13.79 8.94 14.79
C ASP A 237 -14.70 9.62 15.82
N ASN A 238 -16.01 9.43 15.71
CA ASN A 238 -16.99 9.92 16.68
C ASN A 238 -17.69 8.77 17.44
N ASP A 239 -17.27 7.53 17.21
CA ASP A 239 -17.71 6.37 17.99
C ASP A 239 -16.69 6.02 19.08
N SER A 240 -17.21 5.68 20.25
CA SER A 240 -16.40 5.13 21.35
C SER A 240 -16.05 3.66 21.14
N ALA A 241 -16.88 2.91 20.40
CA ALA A 241 -16.59 1.54 20.02
C ALA A 241 -15.46 1.49 18.98
N LYS A 242 -14.76 0.35 18.92
CA LYS A 242 -13.70 0.08 17.94
C LYS A 242 -14.00 -1.23 17.26
N SER A 243 -13.61 -1.34 15.99
CA SER A 243 -13.69 -2.60 15.26
C SER A 243 -12.43 -3.40 15.47
N TYR A 244 -12.58 -4.71 15.69
CA TYR A 244 -11.47 -5.63 15.93
C TYR A 244 -11.47 -6.73 14.87
N PHE A 245 -10.29 -7.19 14.49
CA PHE A 245 -10.13 -8.31 13.58
C PHE A 245 -8.94 -9.17 13.96
N GLY A 246 -8.98 -10.43 13.53
CA GLY A 246 -7.92 -11.41 13.74
C GLY A 246 -7.55 -12.09 12.42
N ARG A 247 -6.32 -12.56 12.36
CA ARG A 247 -5.67 -13.08 11.17
C ARG A 247 -4.78 -14.24 11.57
N VAL A 248 -4.88 -15.36 10.85
CA VAL A 248 -4.03 -16.54 11.04
C VAL A 248 -3.65 -17.08 9.68
N GLY A 249 -2.36 -17.19 9.40
CA GLY A 249 -1.80 -17.78 8.17
C GLY A 249 -0.94 -18.99 8.48
N PHE A 250 -0.81 -19.92 7.53
CA PHE A 250 0.00 -21.12 7.67
C PHE A 250 0.78 -21.43 6.40
N ASP A 251 2.05 -21.79 6.55
CA ASP A 251 2.86 -22.34 5.46
C ASP A 251 2.62 -23.85 5.34
N VAL A 252 1.96 -24.27 4.25
CA VAL A 252 1.69 -25.68 3.95
C VAL A 252 2.45 -26.09 2.69
N GLY A 253 3.68 -26.57 2.89
CA GLY A 253 4.56 -26.97 1.79
C GLY A 253 5.06 -25.75 0.99
N PRO A 254 5.18 -25.83 -0.35
CA PRO A 254 5.59 -24.67 -1.17
C PRO A 254 4.49 -23.61 -1.33
N LEU A 255 3.31 -23.83 -0.74
CA LEU A 255 2.18 -22.91 -0.77
C LEU A 255 2.05 -22.27 0.61
N SER A 256 2.19 -20.94 0.66
CA SER A 256 1.79 -20.14 1.81
C SER A 256 0.29 -19.86 1.68
N VAL A 257 -0.50 -20.13 2.73
CA VAL A 257 -1.97 -20.04 2.74
C VAL A 257 -2.46 -19.16 3.89
#